data_AF-G5HIQ8-F1
#
_entry.id   AF-G5HIQ8-F1
#
_cell.length_a   1.000
_cell.length_b   1.000
_cell.length_c   1.000
_cell.angle_alpha   90.00
_cell.angle_beta   90.00
_cell.angle_gamma   90.00
#
_symmetry.space_group_name_H-M   'P 1'
#
loop_
_entity.id
_entity.type
_entity.pdbx_description
1 polymer ?
#
loop_
_entity_poly.entity_id
_entity_poly.type
_entity_poly.pdbx_seq_one_letter_code
_entity_poly.pdbx_strand_id
1 'polypeptide(L)' 'KGSSFADLDDNKIKLMMNHINNEKRDSLNGHSPYELSLLLLDNKLHKAIGLKAIAPDDVMLSPNLLK' A
#
# COMPACT_ATOMS: atom_id res chain seq x y z
N LYS A 1 6.30 13.65 -18.24
CA LYS A 1 6.04 14.96 -17.58
C LYS A 1 5.32 14.64 -16.26
N GLY A 2 5.82 15.10 -15.12
CA GLY A 2 5.19 14.82 -13.82
C GLY A 2 4.01 15.77 -13.54
N SER A 3 3.06 15.30 -12.74
CA SER A 3 2.02 16.14 -12.11
C SER A 3 2.42 16.45 -10.66
N SER A 4 1.91 17.54 -10.12
CA SER A 4 2.08 17.88 -8.69
C SER A 4 1.38 16.85 -7.79
N PHE A 5 1.85 16.73 -6.54
CA PHE A 5 1.18 15.96 -5.48
C PHE A 5 0.31 16.84 -4.56
N ALA A 6 0.11 18.11 -4.90
CA ALA A 6 -0.66 19.07 -4.09
C ALA A 6 -2.10 18.61 -3.78
N ASP A 7 -2.71 17.79 -4.64
CA ASP A 7 -4.09 17.31 -4.49
C ASP A 7 -4.20 15.94 -3.76
N LEU A 8 -3.08 15.43 -3.22
CA LEU A 8 -3.06 14.19 -2.45
C LEU A 8 -3.39 14.48 -0.98
N ASP A 9 -4.63 14.19 -0.60
CA ASP A 9 -5.05 14.16 0.79
C ASP A 9 -4.65 12.83 1.48
N ASP A 10 -4.83 12.79 2.79
CA ASP A 10 -4.56 11.63 3.63
C ASP A 10 -5.27 10.35 3.14
N ASN A 11 -6.47 10.46 2.55
CA ASN A 11 -7.21 9.29 2.08
C ASN A 11 -6.61 8.73 0.80
N LYS A 12 -6.24 9.59 -0.15
CA LYS A 12 -5.53 9.20 -1.38
C LYS A 12 -4.17 8.61 -1.06
N ILE A 13 -3.44 9.20 -0.11
CA ILE A 13 -2.15 8.69 0.35
C ILE A 13 -2.31 7.32 1.01
N LYS A 14 -3.28 7.14 1.92
CA LYS A 14 -3.56 5.83 2.54
C LYS A 14 -3.99 4.78 1.53
N LEU A 15 -4.83 5.14 0.57
CA LEU A 15 -5.26 4.25 -0.51
C LEU A 15 -4.03 3.78 -1.29
N MET A 16 -3.24 4.72 -1.82
CA MET A 16 -2.03 4.42 -2.58
C MET A 16 -1.03 3.56 -1.80
N MET A 17 -0.75 3.89 -0.53
CA MET A 17 0.17 3.10 0.30
C MET A 17 -0.30 1.67 0.52
N ASN A 18 -1.62 1.46 0.70
CA ASN A 18 -2.15 0.11 0.85
C ASN A 18 -1.96 -0.71 -0.43
N HIS A 19 -2.23 -0.16 -1.62
CA HIS A 19 -1.99 -0.90 -2.86
C HIS A 19 -0.50 -1.16 -3.10
N ILE A 20 0.38 -0.17 -2.89
CA ILE A 20 1.83 -0.34 -3.06
C ILE A 20 2.43 -1.38 -2.11
N ASN A 21 1.95 -1.43 -0.86
CA ASN A 21 2.48 -2.35 0.15
C ASN A 21 1.86 -3.75 0.07
N ASN A 22 0.74 -3.94 -0.64
CA ASN A 22 0.18 -5.27 -0.88
C ASN A 22 0.76 -5.95 -2.14
N GLU A 23 1.52 -5.22 -2.98
CA GLU A 23 2.20 -5.82 -4.11
C GLU A 23 3.31 -6.78 -3.67
N LYS A 24 3.27 -8.00 -4.19
CA LYS A 24 4.30 -9.03 -3.95
C LYS A 24 5.60 -8.69 -4.66
N ARG A 25 6.74 -8.98 -4.02
CA ARG A 25 8.06 -8.66 -4.56
C ARG A 25 8.97 -9.88 -4.54
N ASP A 26 9.64 -10.14 -5.65
CA ASP A 26 10.64 -11.21 -5.74
C ASP A 26 11.78 -11.00 -4.74
N SER A 27 12.17 -9.74 -4.52
CA SER A 27 13.18 -9.37 -3.51
C SER A 27 12.77 -9.67 -2.07
N LEU A 28 11.49 -9.94 -1.84
CA LEU A 28 10.90 -10.34 -0.56
C LEU A 28 10.48 -11.81 -0.59
N ASN A 29 11.11 -12.63 -1.43
CA ASN A 29 10.79 -14.05 -1.61
C ASN A 29 9.32 -14.30 -1.99
N GLY A 30 8.74 -13.42 -2.81
CA GLY A 30 7.35 -13.54 -3.26
C GLY A 30 6.31 -13.04 -2.25
N HIS A 31 6.74 -12.39 -1.16
CA HIS A 31 5.85 -11.74 -0.20
C HIS A 31 5.66 -10.25 -0.48
N SER A 32 4.57 -9.68 0.01
CA SER A 32 4.36 -8.24 -0.01
C SER A 32 4.97 -7.56 1.23
N PRO A 33 5.34 -6.26 1.14
CA PRO A 33 5.72 -5.49 2.32
C PRO A 33 4.69 -5.56 3.46
N TYR A 34 3.39 -5.57 3.14
CA TYR A 34 2.31 -5.70 4.11
C TYR A 34 2.33 -7.06 4.81
N GLU A 35 2.52 -8.17 4.07
CA GLU A 35 2.63 -9.50 4.69
C GLU A 35 3.81 -9.59 5.65
N LEU A 36 4.97 -9.05 5.25
CA LEU A 36 6.15 -9.04 6.12
C LEU A 36 5.98 -8.11 7.32
N SER A 37 5.31 -6.96 7.15
CA SER A 37 5.13 -6.01 8.26
C SER A 37 4.29 -6.61 9.39
N LEU A 38 3.32 -7.48 9.10
CA LEU A 38 2.53 -8.20 10.11
C LEU A 38 3.38 -9.10 11.02
N LEU A 39 4.53 -9.57 10.52
CA LEU A 39 5.47 -10.42 11.27
C LEU A 39 6.52 -9.60 12.03
N LEU A 40 6.91 -8.46 11.46
CA LEU A 40 8.06 -7.68 11.91
C LEU A 40 7.70 -6.50 12.83
N LEU A 41 6.46 -6.02 12.80
CA LEU A 41 6.02 -4.81 13.50
C LEU A 41 4.80 -5.09 14.40
N ASP A 42 4.61 -4.26 15.43
CA ASP A 42 3.42 -4.34 16.28
C ASP A 42 2.16 -4.02 15.47
N ASN A 43 1.17 -4.90 15.53
CA ASN A 43 -0.11 -4.74 14.85
C ASN A 43 -0.96 -3.55 15.34
N LYS A 44 -0.62 -2.95 16.48
CA LYS A 44 -1.16 -1.64 16.89
C LYS A 44 -0.82 -0.54 15.88
N LEU A 45 0.39 -0.57 15.29
CA LEU A 45 0.80 0.40 14.27
C LEU A 45 -0.06 0.28 13.02
N HIS A 46 -0.30 -0.94 12.54
CA HIS A 46 -1.13 -1.22 11.37
C HIS A 46 -2.54 -0.64 11.53
N LYS A 47 -3.14 -0.81 12.72
CA LYS A 47 -4.44 -0.21 13.04
C LYS A 47 -4.39 1.32 13.10
N ALA A 48 -3.35 1.88 13.72
CA ALA A 48 -3.20 3.32 13.88
C ALA A 48 -3.05 4.07 12.54
N ILE A 49 -2.35 3.48 11.57
CA ILE A 49 -2.10 4.12 10.26
C ILE A 49 -3.04 3.60 9.15
N GLY A 50 -3.94 2.68 9.46
CA GLY A 50 -4.94 2.18 8.52
C GLY A 50 -4.39 1.27 7.42
N LEU A 51 -3.40 0.42 7.75
CA LEU A 51 -2.94 -0.63 6.84
C LEU A 51 -4.01 -1.72 6.70
N LYS A 52 -4.24 -2.18 5.47
CA LYS A 52 -5.25 -3.16 5.10
C LYS A 52 -4.67 -4.16 4.12
N ALA A 53 -5.07 -5.42 4.26
CA ALA A 53 -4.84 -6.43 3.23
C ALA A 53 -5.67 -6.11 1.99
N ILE A 54 -5.10 -6.32 0.81
CA ILE A 54 -5.76 -6.22 -0.49
C ILE A 54 -5.50 -7.52 -1.23
N ALA A 55 -6.53 -8.10 -1.85
CA ALA A 55 -6.36 -9.32 -2.63
C ALA A 55 -5.45 -9.05 -3.84
N PRO A 56 -4.62 -10.02 -4.28
CA PRO A 56 -3.68 -9.79 -5.39
C PRO A 56 -4.32 -9.20 -6.65
N ASP A 57 -5.51 -9.69 -7.03
CA ASP A 57 -6.23 -9.23 -8.23
C ASP A 57 -6.81 -7.81 -8.08
N ASP A 58 -6.92 -7.31 -6.84
CA ASP A 58 -7.41 -5.96 -6.52
C ASP A 58 -6.27 -4.93 -6.35
N VAL A 59 -5.00 -5.36 -6.40
CA VAL A 59 -3.86 -4.44 -6.31
C VAL A 59 -3.76 -3.62 -7.61
N MET A 60 -3.76 -2.28 -7.49
CA MET A 60 -3.65 -1.37 -8.63
C MET A 60 -2.46 -0.42 -8.42
N LEU A 61 -1.43 -0.56 -9.26
CA LEU A 61 -0.22 0.25 -9.21
C LEU A 61 -0.18 1.35 -10.28
N SER A 62 -1.32 1.63 -10.90
CA SER A 62 -1.46 2.67 -11.91
C SER A 62 -2.08 3.95 -11.32
N PRO A 63 -1.84 5.13 -11.92
CA PRO A 63 -2.48 6.38 -11.51
C PRO A 63 -4.02 6.35 -11.57
N ASN A 64 -4.63 5.38 -12.26
CA ASN A 64 -6.09 5.23 -12.30
C ASN A 64 -6.68 4.88 -10.92
N LEU A 65 -5.87 4.43 -9.96
CA LEU A 65 -6.29 4.19 -8.59
C LEU A 65 -6.88 5.44 -7.91
N LEU A 66 -6.44 6.63 -8.33
CA LEU A 66 -6.82 7.91 -7.73
C LEU A 66 -7.81 8.71 -8.59
N LYS A 67 -8.36 8.10 -9.65
CA LYS A 67 -9.32 8.74 -10.56
C LYS A 67 -10.76 8.48 -10.18
#